data_AF-A0A357D8B0-F1
#
_entry.id   AF-A0A357D8B0-F1
#
_cell.length_a   1.000
_cell.length_b   1.000
_cell.length_c   1.000
_cell.angle_alpha   90.00
_cell.angle_beta   90.00
_cell.angle_gamma   90.00
#
_symmetry.space_group_name_H-M   'P 1'
#
loop_
_entity.id
_entity.type
_entity.pdbx_description
1 polymer ?
#
loop_
_entity_poly.entity_id
_entity_poly.type
_entity_poly.pdbx_seq_one_letter_code
_entity_poly.pdbx_strand_id
1 'polypeptide(L)'
;MQERVYNFYPGPATLPLAVLEAAREELLNFQSSGMSVLEISHRSKPYEALQDEAAARLKRLLKIGDNYKVLFLQGGASLQFAMVPMNFLALEQTADYLVTG
;
A
#
# COMPACT_ATOMS: atom_id res chain seq x y z
N MET A 1 30.50 3.20 -6.75
CA MET A 1 29.16 3.76 -6.99
C MET A 1 28.30 2.62 -7.50
N GLN A 2 27.15 2.34 -6.87
CA GLN A 2 26.20 1.37 -7.44
C GLN A 2 25.69 1.92 -8.78
N GLU A 3 25.65 1.09 -9.84
CA GLU A 3 25.05 1.45 -11.12
C GLU A 3 23.53 1.60 -10.96
N ARG A 4 23.06 2.83 -10.69
CA ARG A 4 21.63 3.14 -10.69
C ARG A 4 21.29 4.07 -11.84
N VAL A 5 20.30 3.66 -12.63
CA VAL A 5 19.73 4.46 -13.71
C VAL A 5 18.96 5.65 -13.14
N TYR A 6 18.98 6.77 -13.86
CA TYR A 6 18.06 7.89 -13.60
C TYR A 6 16.67 7.52 -14.14
N ASN A 7 15.84 6.94 -13.28
CA ASN A 7 14.50 6.50 -13.63
C ASN A 7 13.47 7.61 -13.39
N PHE A 8 12.90 8.14 -14.49
CA PHE A 8 11.85 9.16 -14.53
C PHE A 8 10.47 8.60 -14.93
N TYR A 9 10.23 7.30 -14.74
CA TYR A 9 8.94 6.70 -15.09
C TYR A 9 7.77 7.30 -14.28
N PRO A 10 6.58 7.43 -14.90
CA PRO A 10 5.40 7.97 -14.23
C PRO A 10 4.68 6.95 -13.34
N GLY A 11 5.01 5.66 -13.45
CA GLY A 11 4.38 4.58 -12.71
C GLY A 11 4.49 3.23 -13.46
N PRO A 12 4.98 2.15 -12.81
CA PRO A 12 5.72 2.12 -11.54
C PRO A 12 6.96 3.03 -11.57
N ALA A 13 7.41 3.49 -10.39
CA ALA A 13 8.43 4.53 -10.27
C ALA A 13 9.56 4.14 -9.30
N THR A 14 10.55 5.02 -9.16
CA THR A 14 11.74 4.80 -8.33
C THR A 14 11.41 4.70 -6.83
N LEU A 15 11.90 3.65 -6.17
CA LEU A 15 11.93 3.54 -4.71
C LEU A 15 13.27 4.05 -4.13
N PRO A 16 13.26 4.63 -2.92
CA PRO A 16 14.49 5.00 -2.21
C PRO A 16 15.42 3.79 -2.03
N LEU A 17 16.73 3.97 -2.24
CA LEU A 17 17.71 2.88 -2.15
C LEU A 17 17.70 2.19 -0.78
N ALA A 18 17.66 2.96 0.30
CA ALA A 18 17.65 2.42 1.66
C ALA A 18 16.46 1.48 1.93
N VAL A 19 15.31 1.70 1.28
CA VAL A 19 14.14 0.81 1.42
C VAL A 19 14.38 -0.51 0.68
N LEU A 20 14.99 -0.46 -0.50
CA LEU A 20 15.35 -1.67 -1.26
C LEU A 20 16.39 -2.51 -0.52
N GLU A 21 17.37 -1.86 0.10
CA GLU A 21 18.41 -2.53 0.88
C GLU A 21 17.83 -3.19 2.14
N ALA A 22 16.98 -2.49 2.89
CA ALA A 22 16.28 -3.05 4.05
C ALA A 22 15.38 -4.24 3.66
N ALA A 23 14.59 -4.12 2.60
CA ALA A 23 13.73 -5.20 2.12
C ALA A 23 14.55 -6.42 1.66
N ARG A 24 15.70 -6.22 1.00
CA ARG A 24 16.63 -7.28 0.61
C ARG A 24 17.20 -8.00 1.83
N GLU A 25 17.62 -7.26 2.86
CA GLU A 25 18.24 -7.80 4.06
C GLU A 25 17.27 -8.69 4.86
N GLU A 26 16.00 -8.33 4.90
CA GLU A 26 14.97 -9.10 5.62
C GLU A 26 14.23 -10.13 4.75
N LEU A 27 14.48 -10.16 3.44
CA LEU A 27 13.65 -10.93 2.49
C LEU A 27 13.54 -12.42 2.84
N LEU A 28 14.66 -13.04 3.24
CA LEU A 28 14.72 -14.47 3.55
C LEU A 28 14.45 -14.80 5.02
N ASN A 29 14.52 -13.79 5.90
CA ASN A 29 14.33 -13.97 7.34
C ASN A 29 13.76 -12.70 7.95
N PHE A 30 12.46 -12.51 7.76
CA PHE A 30 11.75 -11.34 8.24
C PHE A 30 11.74 -11.32 9.77
N GLN A 31 12.29 -10.25 10.35
CA GLN A 31 12.35 -10.05 11.81
C GLN A 31 12.87 -11.26 12.59
N SER A 32 13.86 -11.98 12.05
CA SER A 32 14.42 -13.19 12.69
C SER A 32 13.40 -14.33 12.93
N SER A 33 12.30 -14.37 12.18
CA SER A 33 11.27 -15.41 12.28
C SER A 33 11.68 -16.76 11.69
N GLY A 34 12.77 -16.80 10.93
CA GLY A 34 13.18 -17.95 10.13
C GLY A 34 12.36 -18.13 8.84
N MET A 35 11.51 -17.16 8.49
CA MET A 35 10.66 -17.18 7.30
C MET A 35 10.72 -15.86 6.55
N SER A 36 10.49 -15.90 5.24
CA SER A 36 10.23 -14.69 4.45
C SER A 36 8.90 -14.06 4.84
N VAL A 37 8.80 -12.73 4.76
CA VAL A 37 7.50 -12.02 4.86
C VAL A 37 6.48 -12.52 3.84
N LEU A 38 6.94 -13.09 2.72
CA LEU A 38 6.11 -13.66 1.66
C LEU A 38 5.51 -15.04 2.02
N GLU A 39 6.04 -15.70 3.06
CA GLU A 39 5.61 -17.04 3.52
C GLU A 39 4.76 -16.96 4.80
N ILE A 40 4.84 -15.83 5.51
CA ILE A 40 4.13 -15.62 6.77
C ILE A 40 2.62 -15.47 6.50
N SER A 41 1.81 -16.17 7.32
CA SER A 41 0.36 -16.03 7.27
C SER A 41 -0.08 -14.59 7.55
N HIS A 42 -1.01 -14.07 6.73
CA HIS A 42 -1.61 -12.74 6.89
C HIS A 42 -2.42 -12.58 8.19
N ARG A 43 -2.67 -13.67 8.94
CA ARG A 43 -3.35 -13.65 10.25
C ARG A 43 -2.41 -13.91 11.42
N SER A 44 -1.11 -13.99 11.15
CA SER A 44 -0.13 -14.18 12.20
C SER A 44 0.18 -12.84 12.87
N LYS A 45 0.52 -12.88 14.17
CA LYS A 45 0.89 -11.67 14.93
C LYS A 45 1.98 -10.83 14.25
N PRO A 46 3.06 -11.41 13.67
CA PRO A 46 4.07 -10.63 12.96
C PRO A 46 3.50 -9.85 11.77
N TYR A 47 2.63 -10.45 10.97
CA TYR A 47 2.02 -9.76 9.82
C TYR A 47 0.98 -8.72 10.25
N GLU A 48 0.13 -9.04 11.24
CA GLU A 48 -0.83 -8.08 11.79
C GLU A 48 -0.12 -6.83 12.31
N ALA A 49 0.98 -7.01 13.07
CA ALA A 49 1.79 -5.91 13.56
C ALA A 49 2.37 -5.05 12.41
N LEU A 50 2.88 -5.68 11.34
CA LEU A 50 3.37 -4.98 10.14
C LEU A 50 2.27 -4.14 9.49
N GLN A 51 1.07 -4.70 9.31
CA GLN A 51 -0.04 -4.01 8.67
C GLN A 51 -0.58 -2.84 9.53
N ASP A 52 -0.72 -3.06 10.84
CA ASP A 52 -1.16 -2.04 11.79
C ASP A 52 -0.16 -0.89 11.89
N GLU A 53 1.13 -1.21 11.91
CA GLU A 53 2.19 -0.21 11.89
C GLU A 53 2.15 0.62 10.61
N ALA A 54 1.99 -0.01 9.44
CA ALA A 54 1.87 0.70 8.17
C ALA A 54 0.68 1.67 8.17
N ALA A 55 -0.49 1.23 8.64
CA ALA A 55 -1.68 2.06 8.77
C ALA A 55 -1.46 3.24 9.74
N ALA A 56 -0.87 2.98 10.92
CA ALA A 56 -0.59 4.00 11.92
C ALA A 56 0.42 5.05 11.40
N ARG A 57 1.46 4.63 10.68
CA ARG A 57 2.44 5.53 10.05
C ARG A 57 1.80 6.43 9.02
N LEU A 58 0.92 5.90 8.17
CA LEU A 58 0.19 6.71 7.18
C LEU A 58 -0.69 7.76 7.86
N LYS A 59 -1.47 7.36 8.86
CA LYS A 59 -2.33 8.28 9.63
C LYS A 59 -1.52 9.41 10.26
N ARG A 60 -0.37 9.07 10.87
CA ARG A 60 0.54 10.04 11.49
C ARG A 60 1.12 11.02 10.46
N LEU A 61 1.57 10.55 9.30
CA LEU A 61 2.12 11.39 8.24
C LEU A 61 1.08 12.37 7.68
N LEU A 62 -0.15 11.89 7.48
CA LEU A 62 -1.25 12.71 6.96
C LEU A 62 -1.93 13.55 8.05
N LYS A 63 -1.55 13.40 9.32
CA LYS A 63 -2.17 14.05 10.49
C LYS A 63 -3.68 13.82 10.57
N ILE A 64 -4.14 12.62 10.21
CA ILE A 64 -5.55 12.23 10.28
C ILE A 64 -5.81 11.47 11.59
N GLY A 65 -6.86 11.84 12.30
CA GLY A 65 -7.24 11.23 13.58
C GLY A 65 -7.93 9.87 13.44
N ASP A 66 -8.55 9.40 14.53
CA ASP A 66 -9.16 8.06 14.60
C ASP A 66 -10.51 7.91 13.90
N ASN A 67 -11.10 9.02 13.46
CA ASN A 67 -12.33 9.02 12.65
C ASN A 67 -12.11 8.50 11.22
N TYR A 68 -10.86 8.21 10.83
CA TYR A 68 -10.51 7.65 9.52
C TYR A 68 -9.89 6.26 9.66
N LYS A 69 -10.28 5.36 8.74
CA LYS A 69 -9.71 4.02 8.60
C LYS A 69 -8.82 3.94 7.37
N VAL A 70 -7.64 3.33 7.50
CA VAL A 70 -6.77 2.97 6.38
C VAL A 70 -7.16 1.57 5.89
N LEU A 71 -7.41 1.44 4.59
CA LEU A 71 -7.73 0.19 3.92
C LEU A 71 -6.65 -0.12 2.87
N PHE A 72 -6.14 -1.35 2.87
CA PHE A 72 -5.22 -1.84 1.84
C PHE A 72 -5.98 -2.74 0.88
N LEU A 73 -6.40 -2.19 -0.26
CA LEU A 73 -7.23 -2.88 -1.26
C LEU A 73 -6.42 -3.15 -2.53
N GLN A 74 -6.70 -4.28 -3.18
CA GLN A 74 -6.13 -4.61 -4.48
C GLN A 74 -6.91 -3.93 -5.62
N GLY A 75 -6.45 -4.12 -6.87
CA GLY A 75 -7.11 -3.61 -8.08
C GLY A 75 -6.73 -2.17 -8.48
N GLY A 76 -5.85 -1.53 -7.71
CA GLY A 76 -5.34 -0.19 -8.01
C GLY A 76 -6.40 0.91 -7.94
N ALA A 77 -6.02 2.12 -8.34
CA ALA A 77 -6.92 3.27 -8.34
C ALA A 77 -8.11 3.08 -9.29
N SER A 78 -7.89 2.43 -10.45
CA SER A 78 -8.93 2.22 -11.45
C SER A 78 -10.10 1.36 -10.94
N LEU A 79 -9.84 0.36 -10.10
CA LEU A 79 -10.94 -0.41 -9.49
C LEU A 79 -11.80 0.46 -8.55
N GLN A 80 -11.19 1.46 -7.90
CA GLN A 80 -11.92 2.37 -7.02
C GLN A 80 -12.91 3.25 -7.79
N PHE A 81 -12.71 3.48 -9.10
CA PHE A 81 -13.70 4.16 -9.94
C PHE A 81 -15.05 3.44 -9.93
N ALA A 82 -15.05 2.11 -9.88
CA ALA A 82 -16.29 1.33 -9.72
C ALA A 82 -16.68 1.12 -8.24
N MET A 83 -15.72 0.94 -7.35
CA MET A 83 -16.02 0.62 -5.95
C MET A 83 -16.67 1.78 -5.20
N VAL A 84 -16.26 3.03 -5.46
CA VAL A 84 -16.83 4.24 -4.83
C VAL A 84 -18.34 4.38 -5.10
N PRO A 85 -18.83 4.46 -6.36
CA PRO A 85 -20.28 4.59 -6.62
C PRO A 85 -21.07 3.38 -6.11
N MET A 86 -20.54 2.16 -6.18
CA MET A 86 -21.23 0.96 -5.70
C MET A 86 -21.51 1.01 -4.19
N ASN A 87 -20.73 1.77 -3.42
CA ASN A 87 -20.90 1.92 -1.98
C ASN A 87 -21.67 3.21 -1.59
N PHE A 88 -21.59 4.27 -2.38
CA PHE A 88 -22.10 5.60 -1.98
C PHE A 88 -23.22 6.17 -2.84
N LEU A 89 -23.44 5.67 -4.06
CA LEU A 89 -24.48 6.18 -4.95
C LEU A 89 -25.86 5.71 -4.47
N ALA A 90 -26.71 6.63 -4.04
CA ALA A 90 -28.05 6.29 -3.58
C ALA A 90 -28.97 5.95 -4.75
N LEU A 91 -30.12 5.34 -4.44
CA LEU A 91 -31.17 5.11 -5.42
C LEU A 91 -31.58 6.43 -6.07
N GLU A 92 -31.81 6.41 -7.38
CA GLU A 92 -32.20 7.57 -8.21
C GLU A 92 -31.12 8.67 -8.36
N GLN A 93 -29.88 8.44 -7.90
CA GLN A 93 -28.75 9.33 -8.16
C GLN A 93 -27.89 8.86 -9.34
N THR A 94 -27.13 9.79 -9.93
CA THR A 94 -26.18 9.53 -11.02
C THR A 94 -24.76 9.96 -10.62
N ALA A 95 -23.75 9.35 -11.26
CA ALA A 95 -22.34 9.69 -11.05
C ALA A 95 -21.67 10.05 -12.40
N ASP A 96 -20.82 11.08 -12.38
CA ASP A 96 -20.03 11.50 -13.52
C ASP A 96 -18.60 10.96 -13.44
N TYR A 97 -18.04 10.56 -14.59
CA TYR A 97 -16.68 10.05 -14.70
C TYR A 97 -15.87 10.88 -15.70
N LEU A 98 -14.72 11.35 -15.25
CA LEU A 98 -13.73 11.96 -16.12
C LEU A 98 -12.80 10.87 -16.66
N VAL A 99 -12.92 10.56 -17.95
CA VAL A 99 -12.06 9.60 -18.65
C VAL A 99 -10.94 10.36 -19.34
N THR A 100 -9.78 10.47 -18.68
CA THR A 100 -8.65 11.28 -19.16
C THR A 100 -7.50 10.48 -19.77
N GLY A 101 -7.61 9.16 -19.85
CA GLY A 101 -6.56 8.26 -20.35
C GLY A 101 -5.56 7.85 -19.28
#